data_AF-A0A7C5WW69-F1
#
_entry.id   AF-A0A7C5WW69-F1
#
_cell.length_a   1.000
_cell.length_b   1.000
_cell.length_c   1.000
_cell.angle_alpha   90.00
_cell.angle_beta   90.00
_cell.angle_gamma   90.00
#
_symmetry.space_group_name_H-M   'P 1'
#
loop_
_entity.id
_entity.type
_entity.pdbx_description
1 polymer ?
#
loop_
_entity_poly.entity_id
_entity_poly.type
_entity_poly.pdbx_seq_one_letter_code
_entity_poly.pdbx_strand_id
1 'polypeptide(L)'
;MRALLSVSDKSGIVEFAKGLEKLGWEIISTGGTYKKLSEAGVKVIEIDEVTKFPECFEGRVKTLNPYVHGGMLHKRGDEAHVAQAKELGVEGIDLVCVNLYPFKATIERTDDFDEIIENIDIGGPTMVRSAAKNFN
;
A
#
# COMPACT_ATOMS: atom_id res chain seq x y z
N MET A 1 -9.05 12.18 3.57
CA MET A 1 -7.63 11.78 3.44
C MET A 1 -7.57 10.28 3.51
N ARG A 2 -6.66 9.67 2.75
CA ARG A 2 -6.56 8.20 2.66
C ARG A 2 -5.17 7.71 3.09
N ALA A 3 -5.15 6.64 3.86
CA ALA A 3 -3.94 5.97 4.31
C ALA A 3 -3.82 4.59 3.67
N LEU A 4 -2.70 4.31 2.99
CA LEU A 4 -2.38 2.99 2.46
C LEU A 4 -1.44 2.26 3.42
N LEU A 5 -1.92 1.14 3.98
CA LEU A 5 -1.19 0.30 4.94
C LEU A 5 -0.84 -1.03 4.28
N SER A 6 0.45 -1.34 4.16
CA SER A 6 0.92 -2.62 3.61
C SER A 6 2.24 -3.03 4.27
N VAL A 7 2.14 -3.86 5.31
CA VAL A 7 3.28 -4.22 6.16
C VAL A 7 3.53 -5.73 6.19
N SER A 8 4.81 -6.11 6.12
CA SER A 8 5.27 -7.47 6.40
C SER A 8 5.17 -7.75 7.91
N ASP A 9 5.83 -6.93 8.73
CA ASP A 9 5.70 -6.93 10.20
C ASP A 9 4.44 -6.17 10.62
N LYS A 10 3.52 -6.89 11.25
CA LYS A 10 2.20 -6.41 11.62
C LYS A 10 2.13 -5.92 13.07
N SER A 11 3.26 -5.75 13.74
CA SER A 11 3.32 -5.25 15.11
C SER A 11 2.73 -3.83 15.18
N GLY A 12 1.80 -3.60 16.12
CA GLY A 12 1.15 -2.29 16.34
C GLY A 12 0.23 -1.76 15.23
N ILE A 13 0.05 -2.49 14.11
CA ILE A 13 -0.69 -1.98 12.95
C ILE A 13 -2.18 -1.74 13.24
N VAL A 14 -2.77 -2.53 14.14
CA VAL A 14 -4.19 -2.43 14.50
C VAL A 14 -4.44 -1.16 15.31
N GLU A 15 -3.60 -0.90 16.31
CA GLU A 15 -3.67 0.30 17.15
C GLU A 15 -3.44 1.56 16.31
N PHE A 16 -2.46 1.51 15.40
CA PHE A 16 -2.18 2.59 14.46
C PHE A 16 -3.39 2.88 13.55
N ALA A 17 -3.96 1.85 12.94
CA ALA A 17 -5.12 1.96 12.06
C ALA A 17 -6.36 2.49 12.80
N LYS A 18 -6.64 1.99 14.01
CA LYS A 18 -7.74 2.52 14.84
C LYS A 18 -7.54 3.99 15.23
N GLY A 19 -6.29 4.42 15.43
CA GLY A 19 -5.96 5.83 15.62
C GLY A 19 -6.33 6.68 14.41
N LEU A 20 -5.95 6.23 13.21
CA LEU A 20 -6.29 6.90 11.95
C LEU A 20 -7.80 6.97 11.71
N GLU A 21 -8.52 5.86 11.94
CA GLU A 21 -9.98 5.78 11.80
C GLU A 21 -10.68 6.80 12.72
N LYS A 22 -10.24 6.93 13.98
CA LYS A 22 -10.77 7.94 14.92
C LYS A 22 -10.54 9.38 14.47
N LEU A 23 -9.48 9.62 13.68
CA LEU A 23 -9.18 10.92 13.08
C LEU A 23 -9.93 11.14 11.75
N GLY A 24 -10.78 10.20 11.32
CA GLY A 24 -11.56 10.30 10.09
C GLY A 24 -10.82 9.94 8.82
N TRP A 25 -9.70 9.20 8.92
CA TRP A 25 -8.99 8.70 7.75
C TRP A 25 -9.66 7.46 7.16
N GLU A 26 -9.69 7.38 5.84
CA GLU A 26 -10.05 6.15 5.14
C GLU A 26 -8.81 5.25 5.01
N ILE A 27 -8.96 3.99 5.37
CA ILE A 27 -7.84 3.04 5.42
C ILE A 27 -7.95 2.11 4.21
N ILE A 28 -6.90 2.09 3.40
CA ILE A 28 -6.73 1.15 2.28
C ILE A 28 -5.66 0.14 2.69
N SER A 29 -5.87 -1.12 2.38
CA SER A 29 -4.90 -2.17 2.70
C SER A 29 -4.94 -3.31 1.68
N THR A 30 -3.96 -4.22 1.76
CA THR A 30 -3.89 -5.39 0.89
C THR A 30 -3.42 -6.64 1.64
N GLY A 31 -3.83 -7.81 1.14
CA GLY A 31 -3.34 -9.13 1.56
C GLY A 31 -3.40 -9.33 3.08
N GLY A 32 -2.31 -9.84 3.65
CA GLY A 32 -2.24 -10.15 5.08
C GLY A 32 -2.42 -8.94 6.01
N THR A 33 -2.14 -7.72 5.55
CA THR A 33 -2.42 -6.51 6.35
C THR A 33 -3.92 -6.22 6.36
N TYR A 34 -4.58 -6.32 5.21
CA TYR A 34 -6.03 -6.13 5.10
C TYR A 34 -6.78 -7.11 5.99
N LYS A 35 -6.44 -8.40 5.88
CA LYS A 35 -7.04 -9.46 6.70
C LYS A 35 -6.94 -9.16 8.20
N LYS A 36 -5.74 -8.82 8.69
CA LYS A 36 -5.52 -8.52 10.12
C LYS A 36 -6.33 -7.31 10.59
N LEU A 37 -6.44 -6.26 9.78
CA LEU A 37 -7.20 -5.06 10.11
C LEU A 37 -8.71 -5.34 10.12
N SER A 38 -9.20 -6.05 9.11
CA SER A 38 -10.60 -6.45 9.00
C SER A 38 -11.04 -7.34 10.16
N GLU A 39 -10.24 -8.36 10.51
CA GLU A 39 -10.48 -9.23 11.68
C GLU A 39 -10.49 -8.47 13.01
N ALA A 40 -9.76 -7.36 13.11
CA ALA A 40 -9.72 -6.50 14.29
C ALA A 40 -10.87 -5.47 14.35
N GLY A 41 -11.78 -5.49 13.38
CA GLY A 41 -12.94 -4.61 13.27
C GLY A 41 -12.64 -3.20 12.77
N VAL A 42 -11.51 -2.99 12.09
CA VAL A 42 -11.18 -1.70 11.46
C VAL A 42 -11.94 -1.59 10.14
N LYS A 43 -12.57 -0.43 9.87
CA LYS A 43 -13.15 -0.15 8.55
C LYS A 43 -12.02 0.04 7.54
N VAL A 44 -11.73 -1.01 6.78
CA VAL A 44 -10.65 -1.05 5.79
C VAL A 44 -11.20 -1.39 4.41
N ILE A 45 -10.71 -0.66 3.41
CA ILE A 45 -11.03 -0.85 1.99
C ILE A 45 -9.93 -1.75 1.40
N GLU A 46 -10.34 -2.78 0.67
CA GLU A 46 -9.38 -3.65 0.00
C GLU A 46 -8.78 -2.95 -1.23
N ILE A 47 -7.49 -3.17 -1.51
CA ILE A 47 -6.79 -2.49 -2.60
C ILE A 47 -7.46 -2.73 -3.97
N ASP A 48 -8.06 -3.90 -4.17
CA ASP A 48 -8.72 -4.28 -5.42
C ASP A 48 -9.97 -3.43 -5.72
N GLU A 49 -10.65 -2.92 -4.68
CA GLU A 49 -11.75 -1.96 -4.83
C GLU A 49 -11.25 -0.61 -5.38
N VAL A 50 -10.00 -0.26 -5.06
CA VAL A 50 -9.36 0.98 -5.52
C VAL A 50 -8.80 0.82 -6.94
N THR A 51 -8.13 -0.31 -7.21
CA THR A 51 -7.50 -0.56 -8.51
C THR A 51 -8.50 -0.95 -9.59
N LYS A 52 -9.68 -1.47 -9.20
CA LYS A 52 -10.66 -2.11 -10.08
C LYS A 52 -10.04 -3.25 -10.91
N PHE A 53 -8.96 -3.82 -10.40
CA PHE A 53 -8.18 -4.86 -11.07
C PHE A 53 -8.10 -6.07 -10.13
N PRO A 54 -8.49 -7.26 -10.61
CA PRO A 54 -8.56 -8.43 -9.75
C PRO A 54 -7.16 -8.89 -9.31
N GLU A 55 -7.09 -9.55 -8.17
CA GLU A 55 -5.90 -10.29 -7.78
C GLU A 55 -5.46 -11.30 -8.87
N CYS A 56 -4.19 -11.22 -9.26
CA CYS A 56 -3.58 -12.12 -10.24
C CYS A 56 -2.08 -12.31 -9.96
N PHE A 57 -1.48 -13.32 -10.60
CA PHE A 57 -0.07 -13.68 -10.44
C PHE A 57 0.35 -13.79 -8.97
N GLU A 58 -0.49 -14.42 -8.15
CA GLU A 58 -0.25 -14.62 -6.72
C GLU A 58 -0.01 -13.29 -5.96
N GLY A 59 -0.67 -12.22 -6.41
CA GLY A 59 -0.63 -10.91 -5.78
C GLY A 59 0.65 -10.11 -6.06
N ARG A 60 1.52 -10.54 -6.99
CA ARG A 60 2.78 -9.84 -7.32
C ARG A 60 2.62 -8.43 -7.87
N VAL A 61 1.49 -8.13 -8.50
CA VAL A 61 1.27 -6.85 -9.22
C VAL A 61 0.15 -6.00 -8.65
N LYS A 62 -0.47 -6.41 -7.55
CA LYS A 62 -1.69 -5.78 -6.99
C LYS A 62 -1.58 -4.28 -6.71
N THR A 63 -0.42 -3.81 -6.24
CA THR A 63 -0.18 -2.39 -5.94
C THR A 63 0.47 -1.63 -7.10
N LEU A 64 0.92 -2.32 -8.15
CA LEU A 64 1.58 -1.73 -9.32
C LEU A 64 0.53 -1.16 -10.30
N ASN A 65 -0.29 -0.26 -9.80
CA ASN A 65 -1.48 0.23 -10.48
C ASN A 65 -1.52 1.78 -10.51
N PRO A 66 -1.96 2.41 -11.62
CA PRO A 66 -2.09 3.86 -11.71
C PRO A 66 -3.03 4.50 -10.68
N TYR A 67 -4.07 3.82 -10.21
CA TYR A 67 -4.94 4.35 -9.16
C TYR A 67 -4.22 4.45 -7.80
N VAL A 68 -3.22 3.60 -7.57
CA VAL A 68 -2.40 3.61 -6.36
C VAL A 68 -1.25 4.61 -6.50
N HIS A 69 -0.44 4.46 -7.56
CA HIS A 69 0.72 5.33 -7.78
C HIS A 69 0.33 6.75 -8.19
N GLY A 70 -0.73 6.93 -8.98
CA GLY A 70 -1.28 8.25 -9.28
C GLY A 70 -1.86 8.91 -8.03
N GLY A 71 -2.50 8.13 -7.15
CA GLY A 71 -2.96 8.61 -5.84
C GLY A 71 -1.82 9.13 -4.98
N MET A 72 -0.65 8.50 -5.01
CA MET A 72 0.55 8.98 -4.33
C MET A 72 1.29 10.12 -5.06
N LEU A 73 1.37 10.09 -6.40
CA LEU A 73 2.33 10.89 -7.18
C LEU A 73 1.76 12.13 -7.87
N HIS A 74 0.43 12.29 -7.99
CA HIS A 74 -0.10 13.51 -8.57
C HIS A 74 0.24 14.71 -7.67
N LYS A 75 0.82 15.76 -8.24
CA LYS A 75 1.25 16.92 -7.47
C LYS A 75 0.02 17.68 -6.96
N ARG A 76 -0.09 17.85 -5.65
CA ARG A 76 -1.27 18.45 -5.02
C ARG A 76 -1.37 19.97 -5.25
N GLY A 77 -0.23 20.63 -5.41
CA GLY A 77 -0.13 22.06 -5.70
C GLY A 77 -0.14 22.44 -7.19
N ASP A 78 -0.36 21.48 -8.08
CA ASP A 78 -0.39 21.70 -9.54
C ASP A 78 -1.82 21.45 -10.05
N GLU A 79 -2.50 22.52 -10.46
CA GLU A 79 -3.91 22.47 -10.88
C GLU A 79 -4.14 21.52 -12.06
N ALA A 80 -3.18 21.39 -12.98
CA ALA A 80 -3.31 20.48 -14.11
C ALA A 80 -3.24 19.01 -13.67
N HIS A 81 -2.35 18.68 -12.72
CA HIS A 81 -2.29 17.35 -12.12
C HIS A 81 -3.56 17.02 -11.33
N VAL A 82 -4.09 17.96 -10.57
CA VAL A 82 -5.33 17.77 -9.79
C VAL A 82 -6.53 17.56 -10.72
N ALA A 83 -6.64 18.34 -11.79
CA ALA A 83 -7.69 18.18 -12.79
C ALA A 83 -7.62 16.80 -13.48
N GLN A 84 -6.42 16.38 -13.87
CA GLN A 84 -6.20 15.08 -14.50
C GLN A 84 -6.53 13.92 -13.55
N ALA A 85 -6.13 14.01 -12.27
CA ALA A 85 -6.46 12.99 -11.28
C ALA A 85 -7.98 12.85 -11.12
N LYS A 86 -8.70 13.97 -11.07
CA LYS A 86 -10.16 13.99 -11.00
C LYS A 86 -10.81 13.40 -12.25
N GLU A 87 -10.34 13.74 -13.45
CA GLU A 87 -10.84 13.21 -14.72
C GLU A 87 -10.70 11.68 -14.80
N LEU A 88 -9.56 11.16 -14.36
CA LEU A 88 -9.27 9.73 -14.37
C LEU A 88 -9.88 8.97 -13.18
N GLY A 89 -10.54 9.66 -12.23
CA GLY A 89 -11.06 9.05 -11.01
C GLY A 89 -9.97 8.53 -10.08
N VAL A 90 -8.79 9.14 -10.09
CA VAL A 90 -7.67 8.85 -9.20
C VAL A 90 -7.81 9.68 -7.93
N GLU A 91 -8.03 9.01 -6.81
CA GLU A 91 -8.13 9.66 -5.51
C GLU A 91 -6.77 9.74 -4.80
N GLY A 92 -6.58 10.78 -3.99
CA GLY A 92 -5.33 11.01 -3.25
C GLY A 92 -5.08 9.98 -2.15
N ILE A 93 -3.83 9.55 -2.04
CA ILE A 93 -3.28 8.79 -0.91
C ILE A 93 -2.30 9.71 -0.18
N ASP A 94 -2.60 10.04 1.07
CA ASP A 94 -1.93 11.09 1.84
C ASP A 94 -0.98 10.52 2.91
N LEU A 95 -1.16 9.24 3.27
CA LEU A 95 -0.28 8.52 4.17
C LEU A 95 0.04 7.14 3.59
N VAL A 96 1.31 6.74 3.66
CA VAL A 96 1.77 5.43 3.25
C VAL A 96 2.56 4.80 4.40
N CYS A 97 2.07 3.67 4.91
CA CYS A 97 2.72 2.88 5.95
C CYS A 97 3.14 1.54 5.35
N VAL A 98 4.43 1.39 5.09
CA VAL A 98 5.00 0.20 4.47
C VAL A 98 6.25 -0.22 5.23
N ASN A 99 6.37 -1.51 5.51
CA ASN A 99 7.64 -2.15 5.83
C ASN A 99 7.80 -3.39 4.93
N LEU A 100 9.04 -3.63 4.53
CA LEU A 100 9.37 -4.60 3.49
C LEU A 100 9.51 -6.00 4.06
N TYR A 101 9.45 -7.02 3.20
CA TYR A 101 9.88 -8.35 3.58
C TYR A 101 11.32 -8.33 4.10
N PRO A 102 11.63 -9.11 5.16
CA PRO A 102 12.95 -9.14 5.75
C PRO A 102 13.91 -9.97 4.87
N PHE A 103 14.22 -9.51 3.66
CA PHE A 103 15.00 -10.24 2.66
C PHE A 103 16.35 -10.72 3.22
N LYS A 104 17.02 -9.89 4.01
CA LYS A 104 18.26 -10.28 4.71
C LYS A 104 18.05 -11.50 5.61
N ALA A 105 16.98 -11.53 6.41
CA ALA A 105 16.68 -12.66 7.27
C ALA A 105 16.30 -13.92 6.46
N THR A 106 15.71 -13.75 5.28
CA THR A 106 15.43 -14.86 4.36
C THR A 106 16.73 -15.51 3.88
N ILE A 107 17.68 -14.74 3.33
CA ILE A 107 18.96 -15.29 2.85
C ILE A 107 19.87 -15.81 3.96
N GLU A 108 19.66 -15.39 5.21
CA GLU A 108 20.36 -15.94 6.37
C GLU A 108 19.75 -17.26 6.87
N ARG A 109 18.50 -17.57 6.49
CA ARG A 109 17.75 -18.74 6.96
C ARG A 109 17.74 -19.91 5.97
N THR A 110 17.78 -19.64 4.67
CA THR A 110 17.60 -20.64 3.62
C THR A 110 18.59 -20.46 2.47
N ASP A 111 18.98 -21.57 1.84
CA ASP A 111 19.74 -21.59 0.59
C ASP A 111 18.83 -21.92 -0.63
N ASP A 112 17.52 -22.09 -0.40
CA ASP A 112 16.55 -22.33 -1.47
C ASP A 112 16.40 -21.08 -2.34
N PHE A 113 16.90 -21.17 -3.58
CA PHE A 113 16.90 -20.06 -4.51
C PHE A 113 15.49 -19.57 -4.87
N ASP A 114 14.53 -20.49 -5.03
CA ASP A 114 13.16 -20.13 -5.39
C ASP A 114 12.51 -19.36 -4.24
N GLU A 115 12.70 -19.84 -3.00
CA GLU A 115 12.22 -19.15 -1.79
C GLU A 115 12.83 -17.74 -1.65
N ILE A 116 14.13 -17.60 -1.93
CA ILE A 116 14.82 -16.30 -1.89
C ILE A 116 14.22 -15.35 -2.94
N ILE A 117 14.04 -15.81 -4.18
CA ILE A 117 13.49 -15.00 -5.26
C ILE A 117 12.06 -14.54 -4.94
N GLU A 118 11.23 -15.40 -4.36
CA GLU A 118 9.85 -15.04 -3.96
C GLU A 118 9.79 -13.96 -2.87
N ASN A 119 10.84 -13.81 -2.07
CA ASN A 119 10.92 -12.79 -1.03
C ASN A 119 11.42 -11.43 -1.52
N ILE A 120 11.72 -11.28 -2.82
CA ILE A 120 12.07 -9.98 -3.41
C ILE A 120 10.80 -9.14 -3.58
N ASP A 121 10.64 -8.13 -2.73
CA ASP A 121 9.51 -7.21 -2.79
C ASP A 121 9.64 -6.22 -3.95
N ILE A 122 8.61 -6.14 -4.79
CA ILE A 122 8.50 -5.15 -5.88
C ILE A 122 7.55 -4.02 -5.49
N GLY A 123 6.37 -4.37 -4.96
CA GLY A 123 5.32 -3.41 -4.63
C GLY A 123 5.72 -2.49 -3.49
N GLY A 124 6.25 -3.04 -2.39
CA GLY A 124 6.66 -2.30 -1.20
C GLY A 124 7.66 -1.19 -1.51
N PRO A 125 8.83 -1.48 -2.12
CA PRO A 125 9.82 -0.46 -2.46
C PRO A 125 9.27 0.58 -3.45
N THR A 126 8.43 0.18 -4.39
CA THR A 126 7.82 1.12 -5.35
C THR A 126 6.87 2.10 -4.67
N MET A 127 6.06 1.63 -3.71
CA MET A 127 5.18 2.49 -2.92
C MET A 127 5.97 3.47 -2.04
N VAL A 128 6.99 2.98 -1.32
CA VAL A 128 7.86 3.83 -0.49
C VAL A 128 8.51 4.92 -1.33
N ARG A 129 9.07 4.57 -2.49
CA ARG A 129 9.70 5.55 -3.40
C ARG A 129 8.69 6.54 -3.97
N SER A 130 7.47 6.10 -4.27
CA SER A 130 6.41 6.96 -4.80
C SER A 130 5.98 8.01 -3.78
N ALA A 131 5.71 7.58 -2.54
CA ALA A 131 5.35 8.47 -1.44
C ALA A 131 6.48 9.45 -1.12
N ALA A 132 7.72 8.96 -1.01
CA ALA A 132 8.88 9.81 -0.71
C ALA A 132 9.16 10.85 -1.81
N LYS A 133 8.88 10.54 -3.07
CA LYS A 133 9.02 11.51 -4.18
C LYS A 133 8.03 12.67 -4.07
N ASN A 134 6.84 12.44 -3.51
CA ASN A 134 5.75 13.41 -3.45
C ASN A 134 5.39 13.76 -2.00
N PHE A 135 6.40 14.06 -1.18
CA PHE A 135 6.28 14.28 0.26
C PHE A 135 5.64 15.62 0.68
N ASN A 136 5.38 16.51 -0.30
CA ASN A 136 4.85 17.87 -0.08
C ASN A 136 3.37 17.96 -0.43
#